data_AF-A0A6A7AI57-F1
#
_entry.id   AF-A0A6A7AI57-F1
#
_cell.length_a   1.000
_cell.length_b   1.000
_cell.length_c   1.000
_cell.angle_alpha   90.00
_cell.angle_beta   90.00
_cell.angle_gamma   90.00
#
_symmetry.space_group_name_H-M   'P 1'
#
loop_
_entity.id
_entity.type
_entity.pdbx_description
1 polymer ?
#
loop_
_entity_poly.entity_id
_entity_poly.type
_entity_poly.pdbx_seq_one_letter_code
_entity_poly.pdbx_strand_id
1 'polypeptide(L)'
;MDSPKTPEQKEILKEPDTEERSHYFWHFDHRSPGESMAAVAAAHGIDEKTGRRWRQDRAQFGDARRVRKRKAAEKGHKLGRKFRVAEDQLEKLLHNDTNPVRDAPLEVQQRDNDMPLCPRALRYNLSNRLNAHIYVAAYSNKVSTTNKSLRVQYGHSYKDEDVKGF
;
A
#
# COMPACT_ATOMS: atom_id res chain seq x y z
N MET A 1 -18.21 34.21 -26.88
CA MET A 1 -17.98 33.12 -25.91
C MET A 1 -16.48 33.02 -25.71
N ASP A 2 -15.94 33.61 -24.64
CA ASP A 2 -14.52 33.53 -24.37
C ASP A 2 -14.13 32.08 -24.04
N SER A 3 -13.12 31.58 -24.73
CA SER A 3 -12.57 30.24 -24.47
C SER A 3 -11.99 30.18 -23.05
N PRO A 4 -12.16 29.06 -22.31
CA PRO A 4 -11.59 28.93 -20.98
C PRO A 4 -10.06 29.03 -21.07
N LYS A 5 -9.53 30.16 -20.62
CA LYS A 5 -8.08 30.39 -20.52
C LYS A 5 -7.58 29.67 -19.26
N THR A 6 -6.59 28.80 -19.43
CA THR A 6 -5.83 28.26 -18.31
C THR A 6 -5.21 29.43 -17.55
N PRO A 7 -5.51 29.62 -16.25
CA PRO A 7 -4.91 30.70 -15.49
C PRO A 7 -3.38 30.52 -15.47
N GLU A 8 -2.65 31.63 -15.54
CA GLU A 8 -1.19 31.61 -15.43
C GLU A 8 -0.79 30.89 -14.13
N GLN A 9 -0.04 29.81 -14.30
CA GLN A 9 0.49 29.06 -13.18
C GLN A 9 1.54 29.93 -12.51
N LYS A 10 1.21 30.50 -11.35
CA LYS A 10 2.20 31.17 -10.49
C LYS A 10 3.38 30.22 -10.32
N GLU A 11 4.58 30.69 -10.59
CA GLU A 11 5.80 29.93 -10.33
C GLU A 11 5.75 29.47 -8.88
N ILE A 12 5.64 28.15 -8.69
CA ILE A 12 5.69 27.57 -7.36
C ILE A 12 7.15 27.74 -6.93
N LEU A 13 7.41 28.74 -6.10
CA LEU A 13 8.68 28.98 -5.43
C LEU A 13 8.97 27.77 -4.52
N LYS A 14 9.51 26.70 -5.12
CA LYS A 14 9.96 25.44 -4.47
C LYS A 14 8.84 24.70 -3.72
N GLU A 15 8.64 23.41 -4.03
CA GLU A 15 7.74 22.60 -3.19
C GLU A 15 8.36 22.52 -1.78
N PRO A 16 7.68 23.03 -0.74
CA PRO A 16 8.28 23.08 0.58
C PRO A 16 8.40 21.67 1.17
N ASP A 17 9.56 21.40 1.74
CA ASP A 17 9.86 20.10 2.34
C ASP A 17 9.27 19.97 3.76
N THR A 18 9.58 18.85 4.43
CA THR A 18 9.05 18.58 5.77
C THR A 18 9.67 19.49 6.84
N GLU A 19 10.92 19.93 6.64
CA GLU A 19 11.64 20.81 7.56
C GLU A 19 11.09 22.23 7.46
N GLU A 20 10.89 22.71 6.24
CA GLU A 20 10.35 24.04 5.93
C GLU A 20 8.93 24.21 6.46
N ARG A 21 8.11 23.15 6.39
CA ARG A 21 6.79 23.12 7.03
C ARG A 21 6.86 23.18 8.57
N SER A 22 7.87 22.56 9.16
CA SER A 22 8.06 22.60 10.62
C SER A 22 8.51 23.98 11.08
N HIS A 23 9.41 24.62 10.34
CA HIS A 23 9.83 26.01 10.57
C HIS A 23 8.65 26.98 10.44
N TYR A 24 7.78 26.77 9.45
CA TYR A 24 6.55 27.53 9.30
C TYR A 24 5.66 27.46 10.54
N PHE A 25 5.45 26.26 11.10
CA PHE A 25 4.63 26.12 12.31
C PHE A 25 5.29 26.72 13.54
N TRP A 26 6.61 26.59 13.68
CA TRP A 26 7.35 27.26 14.74
C TRP A 26 7.17 28.78 14.65
N HIS A 27 7.32 29.37 13.46
CA HIS A 27 7.12 30.80 13.26
C HIS A 27 5.67 31.21 13.53
N PHE A 28 4.69 30.43 13.08
CA PHE A 28 3.27 30.68 13.37
C PHE A 28 2.96 30.68 14.87
N ASP A 29 3.57 29.77 15.64
CA ASP A 29 3.38 29.63 17.09
C ASP A 29 4.10 30.74 17.89
N HIS A 30 5.18 31.33 17.33
CA HIS A 30 6.02 32.37 17.98
C HIS A 30 5.91 33.75 17.33
N ARG A 31 4.86 33.98 16.53
CA ARG A 31 4.68 35.22 15.78
C ARG A 31 4.47 36.42 16.70
N SER A 32 4.85 37.59 16.21
CA SER A 32 4.55 38.85 16.90
C SER A 32 3.03 39.16 16.85
N PRO A 33 2.45 39.83 17.86
CA PRO A 33 1.01 40.11 17.91
C PRO A 33 0.44 40.88 16.70
N GLY A 34 1.27 41.63 15.97
CA GLY A 34 0.90 42.38 14.77
C GLY A 34 1.25 41.70 13.44
N GLU A 35 1.87 40.52 13.47
CA GLU A 35 2.32 39.85 12.26
C GLU A 35 1.17 39.12 11.55
N SER A 36 0.99 39.42 10.25
CA SER A 36 -0.09 38.84 9.45
C SER A 36 0.25 37.41 8.99
N MET A 37 -0.79 36.60 8.77
CA MET A 37 -0.60 35.23 8.24
C MET A 37 0.03 35.21 6.84
N ALA A 38 -0.23 36.25 6.05
CA ALA A 38 0.40 36.45 4.75
C ALA A 38 1.90 36.74 4.88
N ALA A 39 2.29 37.55 5.87
CA ALA A 39 3.71 37.83 6.16
C ALA A 39 4.45 36.56 6.60
N VAL A 40 3.87 35.78 7.52
CA VAL A 40 4.45 34.49 7.94
C VAL A 40 4.59 33.54 6.75
N ALA A 41 3.57 33.44 5.88
CA ALA A 41 3.63 32.60 4.69
C ALA A 41 4.72 33.05 3.70
N ALA A 42 4.80 34.36 3.44
CA ALA A 42 5.81 34.94 2.56
C ALA A 42 7.24 34.74 3.09
N ALA A 43 7.45 34.84 4.40
CA ALA A 43 8.74 34.58 5.04
C ALA A 43 9.25 33.14 4.84
N HIS A 44 8.34 32.20 4.59
CA HIS A 44 8.66 30.80 4.26
C HIS A 44 8.51 30.47 2.77
N GLY A 45 8.39 31.48 1.90
CA GLY A 45 8.28 31.27 0.45
C GLY A 45 7.02 30.56 -0.01
N ILE A 46 5.98 30.48 0.83
CA ILE A 46 4.71 29.80 0.50
C ILE A 46 3.56 30.79 0.30
N ASP A 47 2.60 30.40 -0.54
CA ASP A 47 1.35 31.14 -0.69
C ASP A 47 0.50 31.08 0.59
N GLU A 48 -0.22 32.16 0.90
CA GLU A 48 -1.06 32.25 2.10
C GLU A 48 -2.10 31.11 2.15
N LYS A 49 -2.64 30.72 0.99
CA LYS A 49 -3.61 29.62 0.89
C LYS A 49 -3.00 28.29 1.31
N THR A 50 -1.73 28.06 0.99
CA THR A 50 -0.98 26.88 1.41
C THR A 50 -0.79 26.88 2.92
N GLY A 51 -0.35 28.00 3.50
CA GLY A 51 -0.25 28.16 4.96
C GLY A 51 -1.58 27.93 5.66
N ARG A 52 -2.69 28.50 5.14
CA ARG A 52 -4.05 28.28 5.67
C ARG A 52 -4.43 26.79 5.65
N ARG A 53 -4.19 26.10 4.54
CA ARG A 53 -4.46 24.66 4.40
C ARG A 53 -3.66 23.86 5.44
N TRP A 54 -2.39 24.19 5.65
CA TRP A 54 -1.56 23.51 6.62
C TRP A 54 -2.03 23.70 8.06
N ARG A 55 -2.49 24.91 8.42
CA ARG A 55 -3.09 25.17 9.74
C ARG A 55 -4.39 24.40 9.95
N GLN A 56 -5.26 24.34 8.93
CA GLN A 56 -6.48 23.52 8.96
C GLN A 56 -6.14 22.03 9.15
N ASP A 57 -5.16 21.53 8.39
CA ASP A 57 -4.67 20.16 8.53
C ASP A 57 -4.13 19.89 9.94
N ARG A 58 -3.38 20.82 10.53
CA ARG A 58 -2.83 20.70 11.89
C ARG A 58 -3.94 20.73 12.95
N ALA A 59 -4.97 21.56 12.77
CA ALA A 59 -6.12 21.59 13.66
C ALA A 59 -6.94 20.29 13.60
N GLN A 60 -7.14 19.72 12.41
CA GLN A 60 -7.95 18.51 12.22
C GLN A 60 -7.20 17.22 12.58
N PHE A 61 -5.91 17.12 12.22
CA PHE A 61 -5.14 15.87 12.36
C PHE A 61 -4.01 15.96 13.38
N GLY A 62 -3.81 17.10 14.03
CA GLY A 62 -2.68 17.38 14.92
C GLY A 62 -1.35 17.54 14.19
N ASP A 63 -0.28 17.69 14.97
CA ASP A 63 1.11 17.76 14.50
C ASP A 63 1.75 16.37 14.33
N ALA A 64 0.91 15.35 14.12
CA ALA A 64 1.35 13.97 14.18
C ALA A 64 2.09 13.55 12.90
N ARG A 65 3.16 12.77 13.08
CA ARG A 65 3.76 11.99 11.98
C ARG A 65 2.65 11.19 11.28
N ARG A 66 2.66 11.18 9.94
CA ARG A 66 1.72 10.45 9.05
C ARG A 66 0.32 11.07 8.86
N VAL A 67 0.19 12.40 8.77
CA VAL A 67 -1.07 13.09 8.35
C VAL A 67 -1.71 12.46 7.10
N ARG A 68 -0.90 12.06 6.10
CA ARG A 68 -1.38 11.37 4.89
C ARG A 68 -2.15 10.08 5.20
N LYS A 69 -1.74 9.30 6.20
CA LYS A 69 -2.42 8.06 6.62
C LYS A 69 -3.76 8.37 7.27
N ARG A 70 -3.83 9.40 8.12
CA ARG A 70 -5.08 9.84 8.77
C ARG A 70 -6.09 10.38 7.75
N LYS A 71 -5.64 11.21 6.82
CA LYS A 71 -6.45 11.68 5.69
C LYS A 71 -7.00 10.55 4.84
N ALA A 72 -6.21 9.51 4.59
CA ALA A 72 -6.66 8.33 3.86
C ALA A 72 -7.69 7.51 4.64
N ALA A 73 -7.52 7.38 5.97
CA ALA A 73 -8.46 6.68 6.83
C ALA A 73 -9.81 7.40 6.90
N GLU A 74 -9.81 8.74 7.07
CA GLU A 74 -11.04 9.55 7.10
C GLU A 74 -11.83 9.48 5.78
N LYS A 75 -11.13 9.50 4.65
CA LYS A 75 -11.78 9.35 3.33
C LYS A 75 -12.27 7.91 3.06
N GLY A 76 -11.90 6.94 3.88
CA GLY A 76 -12.18 5.52 3.64
C GLY A 76 -11.41 4.91 2.47
N HIS A 77 -10.55 5.67 1.79
CA HIS A 77 -9.73 5.16 0.69
C HIS A 77 -8.37 5.87 0.62
N LYS A 78 -7.35 5.11 0.22
CA LYS A 78 -6.00 5.65 -0.02
C LYS A 78 -5.97 6.38 -1.36
N LEU A 79 -5.47 7.62 -1.40
CA LEU A 79 -5.14 8.29 -2.66
C LEU A 79 -4.05 7.48 -3.37
N GLY A 80 -4.42 6.88 -4.50
CA GLY A 80 -3.58 6.05 -5.33
C GLY A 80 -4.32 5.67 -6.60
N ARG A 81 -3.61 5.05 -7.54
CA ARG A 81 -4.22 4.51 -8.76
C ARG A 81 -5.24 3.45 -8.38
N LYS A 82 -6.44 3.51 -8.97
CA LYS A 82 -7.46 2.47 -8.83
C LYS A 82 -6.88 1.12 -9.29
N PHE A 83 -7.25 0.04 -8.62
CA PHE A 83 -6.87 -1.30 -9.07
C PHE A 83 -7.49 -1.60 -10.44
N ARG A 84 -6.73 -2.29 -11.30
CA ARG A 84 -7.20 -2.67 -12.65
C ARG A 84 -8.25 -3.79 -12.61
N VAL A 85 -8.21 -4.60 -11.57
CA VAL A 85 -9.08 -5.76 -11.36
C VAL A 85 -9.84 -5.55 -10.07
N ALA A 86 -11.14 -5.78 -10.10
CA ALA A 86 -12.01 -5.69 -8.94
C ALA A 86 -11.78 -6.86 -7.96
N GLU A 87 -12.23 -6.72 -6.72
CA GLU A 87 -11.94 -7.70 -5.66
C GLU A 87 -12.69 -9.02 -5.86
N ASP A 88 -13.97 -8.92 -6.22
CA ASP A 88 -14.86 -10.02 -6.61
C ASP A 88 -14.25 -10.89 -7.73
N GLN A 89 -13.59 -10.27 -8.71
CA GLN A 89 -12.91 -11.00 -9.77
C GLN A 89 -11.69 -11.77 -9.26
N LEU A 90 -11.00 -11.27 -8.22
CA LEU A 90 -9.91 -12.00 -7.57
C LEU A 90 -10.44 -13.14 -6.68
N GLU A 91 -11.58 -12.95 -6.02
CA GLU A 91 -12.22 -13.97 -5.17
C GLU A 91 -12.64 -15.20 -5.98
N LYS A 92 -13.07 -15.03 -7.23
CA LYS A 92 -13.36 -16.14 -8.15
C LYS A 92 -12.18 -17.10 -8.34
N LEU A 93 -10.95 -16.63 -8.18
CA LEU A 93 -9.77 -17.51 -8.28
C LEU A 93 -9.61 -18.44 -7.07
N LEU A 94 -10.30 -18.18 -5.96
CA LEU A 94 -10.09 -18.89 -4.70
C LEU A 94 -10.96 -20.13 -4.52
N HIS A 95 -12.04 -20.24 -5.29
CA HIS A 95 -13.01 -21.32 -5.15
C HIS A 95 -12.99 -22.25 -6.36
N ASN A 96 -13.14 -23.56 -6.12
CA ASN A 96 -13.03 -24.59 -7.17
C ASN A 96 -14.20 -24.57 -8.15
N ASP A 97 -15.37 -24.12 -7.70
CA ASP A 97 -16.58 -23.94 -8.50
C ASP A 97 -16.43 -22.83 -9.54
N THR A 98 -15.72 -21.75 -9.20
CA THR A 98 -15.48 -20.61 -10.08
C THR A 98 -14.13 -20.66 -10.80
N ASN A 99 -13.14 -21.38 -10.27
CA ASN A 99 -11.82 -21.56 -10.87
C ASN A 99 -11.47 -23.06 -10.96
N PRO A 100 -11.81 -23.73 -12.08
CA PRO A 100 -11.56 -25.16 -12.24
C PRO A 100 -10.07 -25.51 -12.29
N VAL A 101 -9.20 -24.52 -12.55
CA VAL A 101 -7.74 -24.69 -12.62
C VAL A 101 -7.02 -24.11 -11.40
N ARG A 102 -7.71 -23.99 -10.26
CA ARG A 102 -7.16 -23.41 -9.02
C ARG A 102 -5.85 -24.04 -8.56
N ASP A 103 -5.68 -25.34 -8.75
CA ASP A 103 -4.46 -26.06 -8.32
C ASP A 103 -3.29 -25.89 -9.30
N ALA A 104 -3.56 -25.34 -10.50
CA ALA A 104 -2.55 -25.09 -11.52
C ALA A 104 -1.68 -23.86 -11.18
N PRO A 105 -0.51 -23.68 -11.84
CA PRO A 105 0.30 -22.48 -11.69
C PRO A 105 -0.45 -21.19 -12.02
N LEU A 106 -0.01 -20.07 -11.43
CA LEU A 106 -0.63 -18.75 -11.62
C LEU A 106 -0.71 -18.32 -13.07
N GLU A 107 0.27 -18.71 -13.88
CA GLU A 107 0.30 -18.45 -15.32
C GLU A 107 -0.89 -19.11 -16.04
N VAL A 108 -1.24 -20.32 -15.62
CA VAL A 108 -2.39 -21.07 -16.17
C VAL A 108 -3.68 -20.45 -15.68
N GLN A 109 -3.80 -20.19 -14.37
CA GLN A 109 -4.97 -19.53 -13.80
C GLN A 109 -5.22 -18.15 -14.41
N GLN A 110 -4.17 -17.37 -14.66
CA GLN A 110 -4.25 -16.05 -15.28
C GLN A 110 -4.78 -16.11 -16.71
N ARG A 111 -4.37 -17.13 -17.48
CA ARG A 111 -4.83 -17.35 -18.86
C ARG A 111 -6.28 -17.84 -18.87
N ASP A 112 -6.60 -18.87 -18.09
CA ASP A 112 -7.91 -19.53 -18.15
C ASP A 112 -9.03 -18.69 -17.52
N ASN A 113 -8.71 -17.78 -16.61
CA ASN A 113 -9.66 -16.83 -16.01
C ASN A 113 -9.59 -15.42 -16.63
N ASP A 114 -8.92 -15.26 -17.79
CA ASP A 114 -8.80 -14.00 -18.55
C ASP A 114 -8.39 -12.78 -17.69
N MET A 115 -7.44 -12.98 -16.77
CA MET A 115 -7.05 -11.94 -15.83
C MET A 115 -6.12 -10.92 -16.51
N PRO A 116 -6.46 -9.61 -16.52
CA PRO A 116 -5.67 -8.58 -17.21
C PRO A 116 -4.48 -8.09 -16.37
N LEU A 117 -3.79 -9.04 -15.71
CA LEU A 117 -2.63 -8.81 -14.85
C LEU A 117 -1.54 -9.81 -15.20
N CYS A 118 -0.27 -9.39 -15.13
CA CYS A 118 0.82 -10.36 -15.20
C CYS A 118 0.87 -11.22 -13.92
N PRO A 119 1.42 -12.45 -13.97
CA PRO A 119 1.44 -13.38 -12.83
C PRO A 119 1.99 -12.78 -11.53
N ARG A 120 3.05 -11.95 -11.62
CA ARG A 120 3.62 -11.23 -10.47
C ARG A 120 2.63 -10.24 -9.87
N ALA A 121 1.95 -9.45 -10.69
CA ALA A 121 0.95 -8.49 -10.23
C ALA A 121 -0.28 -9.22 -9.66
N LEU A 122 -0.68 -10.33 -10.26
CA LEU A 122 -1.77 -11.18 -9.77
C LEU A 122 -1.44 -11.72 -8.36
N ARG A 123 -0.26 -12.31 -8.17
CA ARG A 123 0.24 -12.74 -6.86
C ARG A 123 0.24 -11.62 -5.83
N TYR A 124 0.73 -10.43 -6.21
CA TYR A 124 0.74 -9.27 -5.32
C TYR A 124 -0.68 -8.87 -4.89
N ASN A 125 -1.65 -8.87 -5.82
CA ASN A 125 -3.04 -8.54 -5.52
C ASN A 125 -3.67 -9.60 -4.61
N LEU A 126 -3.51 -10.89 -4.90
CA LEU A 126 -4.03 -11.98 -4.08
C LEU A 126 -3.46 -11.94 -2.66
N SER A 127 -2.16 -11.67 -2.52
CA SER A 127 -1.49 -11.57 -1.22
C SER A 127 -1.91 -10.34 -0.42
N ASN A 128 -1.91 -9.14 -1.01
CA ASN A 128 -2.12 -7.90 -0.25
C ASN A 128 -3.59 -7.50 -0.10
N ARG A 129 -4.48 -8.00 -0.96
CA ARG A 129 -5.90 -7.63 -0.94
C ARG A 129 -6.75 -8.72 -0.28
N LEU A 130 -6.52 -9.98 -0.64
CA LEU A 130 -7.32 -11.11 -0.13
C LEU A 130 -6.59 -11.97 0.91
N ASN A 131 -5.34 -11.63 1.24
CA ASN A 131 -4.48 -12.47 2.08
C ASN A 131 -4.35 -13.92 1.58
N ALA A 132 -4.55 -14.16 0.28
CA ALA A 132 -4.60 -15.48 -0.34
C ALA A 132 -3.21 -15.95 -0.80
N HIS A 133 -2.22 -15.83 0.07
CA HIS A 133 -0.81 -16.12 -0.22
C HIS A 133 -0.50 -17.61 -0.38
N ILE A 134 -1.34 -18.50 0.19
CA ILE A 134 -1.13 -19.96 0.25
C ILE A 134 -1.98 -20.72 -0.77
N TYR A 135 -3.12 -20.17 -1.20
CA TYR A 135 -4.13 -20.89 -1.99
C TYR A 135 -3.90 -20.88 -3.50
N VAL A 136 -2.73 -20.41 -3.91
CA VAL A 136 -2.42 -20.07 -5.28
C VAL A 136 -1.20 -20.89 -5.68
N ALA A 137 -1.51 -22.06 -6.23
CA ALA A 137 -0.61 -23.08 -6.76
C ALA A 137 0.16 -23.93 -5.72
N ALA A 138 0.05 -25.24 -5.97
CA ALA A 138 0.69 -26.33 -5.25
C ALA A 138 2.22 -26.25 -5.29
N TYR A 139 2.84 -25.52 -4.37
CA TYR A 139 4.18 -25.89 -3.90
C TYR A 139 4.07 -27.07 -2.93
N SER A 140 3.48 -28.18 -3.37
CA SER A 140 4.05 -29.44 -2.90
C SER A 140 5.31 -29.61 -3.72
N ASN A 141 6.46 -29.22 -3.15
CA ASN A 141 7.71 -29.76 -3.67
C ASN A 141 7.50 -31.27 -3.71
N LYS A 142 7.48 -31.89 -4.89
CA LYS A 142 7.44 -33.35 -4.98
C LYS A 142 8.60 -33.84 -4.12
N VAL A 143 8.30 -34.42 -2.97
CA VAL A 143 9.32 -35.02 -2.12
C VAL A 143 9.98 -36.07 -3.01
N SER A 144 11.28 -35.93 -3.27
CA SER A 144 11.99 -36.89 -4.10
C SER A 144 11.79 -38.28 -3.49
N THR A 145 11.70 -39.31 -4.34
CA THR A 145 11.59 -40.70 -3.88
C THR A 145 12.67 -41.04 -2.87
N THR A 146 13.88 -40.50 -3.06
CA THR A 146 15.01 -40.58 -2.13
C THR A 146 14.73 -39.93 -0.77
N ASN A 147 14.18 -38.70 -0.73
CA ASN A 147 13.84 -38.07 0.54
C ASN A 147 12.70 -38.81 1.25
N LYS A 148 11.76 -39.38 0.49
CA LYS A 148 10.67 -40.18 1.06
C LYS A 148 11.23 -41.47 1.68
N SER A 149 12.15 -42.16 1.01
CA SER A 149 12.77 -43.38 1.54
C SER A 149 13.63 -43.09 2.78
N LEU A 150 14.43 -42.01 2.76
CA LEU A 150 15.25 -41.60 3.89
C LEU A 150 14.41 -41.28 5.14
N ARG A 151 13.27 -40.61 4.96
CA ARG A 151 12.34 -40.33 6.07
C ARG A 151 11.71 -41.58 6.65
N VAL A 152 11.32 -42.53 5.80
CA VAL A 152 10.78 -43.83 6.25
C VAL A 152 11.85 -44.64 6.98
N GLN A 153 13.08 -44.68 6.46
CA GLN A 153 14.21 -45.32 7.14
C GLN A 153 14.52 -44.67 8.48
N TYR A 154 14.56 -43.33 8.53
CA TYR A 154 14.77 -42.60 9.78
C TYR A 154 13.69 -42.94 10.81
N GLY A 155 12.41 -42.88 10.41
CA GLY A 155 11.30 -43.28 11.28
C GLY A 155 11.46 -44.71 11.82
N HIS A 156 11.84 -45.67 10.98
CA HIS A 156 12.10 -47.05 11.42
C HIS A 156 13.31 -47.19 12.34
N SER A 157 14.38 -46.43 12.08
CA SER A 157 15.65 -46.55 12.80
C SER A 157 15.56 -45.96 14.21
N TYR A 158 14.74 -44.92 14.38
CA TYR A 158 14.64 -44.14 15.62
C TYR A 158 13.27 -44.30 16.31
N LYS A 159 12.42 -45.25 15.89
CA LYS A 159 11.04 -45.42 16.43
C LYS A 159 11.00 -45.75 17.93
N ASP A 160 12.04 -46.40 18.44
CA ASP A 160 12.13 -46.89 19.83
C ASP A 160 13.10 -46.04 20.66
N GLU A 161 13.65 -44.95 20.09
CA GLU A 161 14.52 -44.03 20.81
C GLU A 161 13.72 -42.94 21.51
N ASP A 162 14.07 -42.67 22.77
CA ASP A 162 13.48 -41.56 23.52
C ASP A 162 13.87 -40.22 22.87
N VAL A 163 12.87 -39.37 22.63
CA VAL A 163 13.10 -38.00 22.15
C VAL A 163 13.77 -37.20 23.26
N LYS A 164 15.08 -37.00 23.14
CA LYS A 164 15.87 -36.21 24.10
C LYS A 164 16.02 -34.77 23.63
N GLY A 165 15.50 -33.84 24.44
CA GLY A 165 15.66 -32.39 24.26
C GLY A 165 14.39 -31.70 23.78
N PHE A 166 13.66 -31.11 24.73
CA PHE A 166 12.80 -29.94 24.53
C PHE A 166 13.36 -28.81 25.38
#